data_AF-A0A9E2J6P3-F1
#
_entry.id   AF-A0A9E2J6P3-F1
#
_cell.length_a   1.000
_cell.length_b   1.000
_cell.length_c   1.000
_cell.angle_alpha   90.00
_cell.angle_beta   90.00
_cell.angle_gamma   90.00
#
_symmetry.space_group_name_H-M   'P 1'
#
loop_
_entity.id
_entity.type
_entity.pdbx_description
1 polymer ?
#
loop_
_entity_poly.entity_id
_entity_poly.type
_entity_poly.pdbx_seq_one_letter_code
_entity_poly.pdbx_strand_id
1 'polypeptide(L)' 'MGEVSLHIIEEIENIAKEYMTDVKGTNLTKADLMIAENLIMFGYLRAKNEIEKNFSNELNSKREEVCNN' A
#
# COMPACT_ATOMS: atom_id res chain seq x y z
N MET A 1 -5.54 11.18 5.47
CA MET A 1 -4.73 10.28 4.63
C MET A 1 -3.45 10.03 5.39
N GLY A 2 -3.18 8.78 5.76
CA GLY A 2 -2.03 8.44 6.61
C GLY A 2 -0.70 8.73 5.90
N GLU A 3 0.30 9.17 6.65
CA GLU A 3 1.65 9.40 6.15
C GLU A 3 2.22 8.09 5.55
N VAL A 4 2.81 8.21 4.37
CA VAL A 4 3.62 7.15 3.74
C VAL A 4 5.07 7.52 3.98
N SER A 5 5.85 6.62 4.57
CA SER A 5 7.26 6.90 4.87
C SER A 5 8.08 6.92 3.59
N LEU A 6 9.18 7.69 3.60
CA LEU A 6 10.10 7.79 2.47
C LEU A 6 10.61 6.40 2.03
N HIS A 7 10.94 5.53 2.99
CA HIS A 7 11.38 4.16 2.70
C HIS A 7 10.35 3.35 1.90
N ILE A 8 9.05 3.50 2.18
CA ILE A 8 7.99 2.80 1.42
C ILE A 8 7.88 3.36 0.01
N ILE A 9 8.06 4.68 -0.16
CA ILE A 9 8.07 5.29 -1.50
C ILE A 9 9.23 4.70 -2.32
N GLU A 10 10.43 4.61 -1.74
CA GLU A 10 11.60 4.00 -2.40
C GLU A 10 11.37 2.53 -2.76
N GLU A 11 10.71 1.75 -1.89
CA GLU A 11 10.34 0.37 -2.23
C GLU A 11 9.33 0.30 -3.39
N ILE A 12 8.32 1.16 -3.41
CA ILE A 12 7.34 1.22 -4.49
C ILE A 12 8.02 1.53 -5.83
N GLU A 13 8.95 2.48 -5.85
CA GLU A 13 9.74 2.82 -7.04
C GLU A 13 10.58 1.63 -7.52
N ASN A 14 11.21 0.91 -6.59
CA ASN A 14 12.02 -0.28 -6.92
C ASN A 14 11.16 -1.40 -7.50
N ILE A 15 10.02 -1.71 -6.88
CA ILE A 15 9.09 -2.75 -7.36
C ILE A 15 8.52 -2.38 -8.73
N ALA A 16 8.13 -1.10 -8.92
CA ALA A 16 7.63 -0.61 -10.20
C ALA A 16 8.67 -0.79 -11.32
N LYS A 17 9.93 -0.48 -11.03
CA LYS A 17 11.04 -0.61 -11.98
C LYS A 17 11.34 -2.07 -12.31
N GLU A 18 11.40 -2.95 -11.31
CA GLU A 18 11.60 -4.39 -11.52
C GLU A 18 10.47 -4.96 -12.40
N TYR A 19 9.22 -4.73 -12.00
CA TYR A 19 8.05 -5.19 -12.74
C TYR A 19 8.01 -4.69 -14.19
N MET A 20 8.23 -3.39 -14.41
CA MET A 20 8.20 -2.85 -15.77
C MET A 20 9.40 -3.29 -16.61
N THR A 21 10.54 -3.61 -15.98
CA THR A 21 11.70 -4.17 -16.68
C THR A 21 11.38 -5.58 -17.16
N ASP A 22 10.70 -6.39 -16.36
CA ASP A 22 10.29 -7.73 -16.76
C ASP A 22 9.23 -7.70 -17.87
N VAL A 23 8.31 -6.74 -17.82
CA VAL A 23 7.20 -6.64 -18.80
C VAL A 23 7.65 -6.01 -20.12
N LYS A 24 8.45 -4.94 -20.09
CA LYS A 24 8.79 -4.14 -21.28
C LYS A 24 10.27 -4.20 -21.69
N GLY A 25 11.14 -4.76 -20.86
CA GLY A 25 12.57 -4.80 -21.10
C GLY A 25 13.16 -3.41 -21.28
N THR A 26 13.91 -3.21 -22.37
CA THR A 26 14.66 -1.98 -22.65
C THR A 26 13.80 -0.80 -23.13
N ASN A 27 12.52 -1.01 -23.46
CA ASN A 27 11.63 0.03 -24.02
C ASN A 27 10.83 0.79 -22.94
N LEU A 28 11.43 0.93 -21.76
CA LEU A 28 10.78 1.43 -20.56
C LEU A 28 10.71 2.97 -20.59
N THR A 29 9.51 3.52 -20.60
CA THR A 29 9.32 4.98 -20.57
C THR A 29 9.09 5.48 -19.15
N LYS A 30 9.27 6.79 -18.93
CA LYS A 30 8.94 7.39 -17.63
C LYS A 30 7.44 7.27 -17.31
N ALA A 31 6.58 7.34 -18.32
CA ALA A 31 5.14 7.17 -18.14
C ALA A 31 4.79 5.76 -17.64
N ASP A 32 5.50 4.74 -18.13
CA ASP A 32 5.33 3.35 -17.70
C ASP A 32 5.64 3.18 -16.21
N LEU A 33 6.75 3.76 -15.74
CA LEU A 33 7.11 3.73 -14.32
C LEU A 33 6.07 4.44 -13.46
N MET A 34 5.65 5.65 -13.84
CA MET A 34 4.63 6.40 -13.10
C MET A 34 3.30 5.64 -13.01
N ILE A 35 2.90 4.93 -14.07
CA ILE A 35 1.68 4.10 -14.03
C ILE A 35 1.85 2.94 -13.05
N ALA A 36 2.98 2.23 -13.11
CA ALA A 36 3.26 1.12 -12.21
C ALA A 36 3.36 1.56 -10.74
N GLU A 37 4.09 2.63 -10.45
CA GLU A 37 4.20 3.25 -9.12
C GLU A 37 2.82 3.59 -8.55
N ASN A 38 1.96 4.23 -9.35
CA ASN A 38 0.60 4.58 -8.92
C ASN A 38 -0.27 3.36 -8.61
N LEU A 39 -0.17 2.31 -9.43
CA LEU A 39 -0.92 1.06 -9.21
C LEU A 39 -0.48 0.36 -7.92
N ILE A 40 0.83 0.26 -7.70
CA ILE A 40 1.39 -0.36 -6.49
C ILE A 40 1.02 0.48 -5.26
N MET A 41 1.18 1.80 -5.32
CA MET A 41 0.79 2.73 -4.24
C MET A 41 -0.69 2.60 -3.90
N PHE A 42 -1.58 2.51 -4.90
CA PHE A 42 -3.00 2.30 -4.68
C PHE A 42 -3.28 0.98 -3.93
N GLY A 43 -2.65 -0.11 -4.36
CA GLY A 43 -2.75 -1.41 -3.69
C GLY A 43 -2.28 -1.36 -2.24
N TYR A 44 -1.11 -0.74 -2.00
CA TYR A 44 -0.55 -0.55 -0.67
C TYR A 44 -1.50 0.25 0.24
N LEU A 45 -1.99 1.41 -0.21
CA LEU A 45 -2.90 2.24 0.58
C LEU A 45 -4.21 1.53 0.89
N ARG A 46 -4.73 0.74 -0.06
CA ARG A 46 -5.94 -0.06 0.18
C ARG A 46 -5.69 -1.12 1.25
N ALA A 47 -4.61 -1.90 1.14
CA ALA A 47 -4.26 -2.92 2.12
C ALA A 47 -4.04 -2.32 3.52
N LYS A 48 -3.31 -1.20 3.60
CA LYS A 48 -3.09 -0.47 4.86
C LYS A 48 -4.42 -0.04 5.49
N ASN A 49 -5.32 0.56 4.72
CA ASN A 49 -6.63 0.98 5.22
C ASN A 49 -7.49 -0.20 5.69
N GLU A 50 -7.43 -1.36 5.02
CA GLU A 50 -8.16 -2.57 5.42
C GLU A 50 -7.63 -3.12 6.74
N ILE A 51 -6.29 -3.15 6.92
CA ILE A 51 -5.66 -3.54 8.18
C ILE A 51 -6.06 -2.59 9.31
N GLU A 52 -5.97 -1.28 9.11
CA GLU A 52 -6.34 -0.27 10.11
C GLU A 52 -7.82 -0.38 10.53
N LYS A 53 -8.73 -0.66 9.58
CA LYS A 53 -10.15 -0.91 9.87
C LYS A 53 -10.35 -2.17 10.74
N ASN A 54 -9.67 -3.26 10.41
CA ASN A 54 -9.79 -4.50 11.17
C ASN A 54 -9.30 -4.32 12.61
N PHE A 55 -8.16 -3.67 12.82
CA PHE A 55 -7.66 -3.35 14.16
C PHE A 55 -8.63 -2.46 14.96
N SER A 56 -9.25 -1.46 14.31
CA SER A 56 -10.21 -0.57 14.96
C SER A 56 -11.48 -1.32 15.42
N ASN A 57 -11.95 -2.25 14.59
CA ASN A 57 -13.13 -3.07 14.90
C ASN A 57 -12.86 -4.04 16.05
N GLU A 58 -11.70 -4.70 16.07
CA GLU A 58 -11.31 -5.58 17.18
C GLU A 58 -11.18 -4.85 18.52
N LEU A 59 -10.62 -3.63 18.51
CA LEU A 59 -10.53 -2.79 19.71
C LEU A 59 -11.90 -2.41 20.26
N ASN A 60 -12.85 -2.07 19.38
CA ASN A 60 -14.21 -1.73 19.80
C ASN A 60 -14.97 -2.94 20.33
N SER A 61 -14.85 -4.11 19.68
CA SER A 61 -15.44 -5.36 20.16
C SER A 61 -14.96 -5.74 21.56
N LYS A 62 -13.64 -5.63 21.82
CA LYS A 62 -13.07 -5.91 23.15
C LYS A 62 -13.53 -4.93 24.22
N ARG A 63 -13.79 -3.67 23.87
CA ARG A 63 -14.32 -2.67 24.81
C ARG A 63 -15.77 -2.96 25.20
N GLU A 64 -16.59 -3.40 24.26
CA GLU A 64 -17.99 -3.77 24.52
C GLU A 64 -18.10 -5.00 25.44
N GLU A 65 -17.22 -5.99 25.30
CA GLU A 65 -17.18 -7.17 26.18
C GLU A 65 -16.80 -6.83 27.63
N VAL A 66 -15.94 -5.83 27.85
CA VAL A 66 -15.53 -5.40 29.19
C VAL A 66 -16.60 -4.54 29.87
N CYS A 67 -17.38 -3.76 29.13
CA CYS A 67 -18.44 -2.92 29.69
C CYS A 67 -19.76 -3.67 29.96
N ASN A 68 -19.94 -4.86 29.38
CA ASN A 68 -21.14 -5.69 29.52
C ASN A 68 -21.01 -6.83 30.57
N ASN A 69 -19.89 -6.90 31.29
CA ASN A 69 -19.65 -7.78 32.45
C ASN A 69 -19.49 -6.96 33.72
#